data_AF-A0AAP0S888-F1
#
_entry.id   AF-A0AAP0S888-F1
#
_cell.length_a   1.000
_cell.length_b   1.000
_cell.length_c   1.000
_cell.angle_alpha   90.00
_cell.angle_beta   90.00
_cell.angle_gamma   90.00
#
_symmetry.space_group_name_H-M   'P 1'
#
loop_
_entity.id
_entity.type
_entity.pdbx_description
1 polymer ?
#
loop_
_entity_poly.entity_id
_entity_poly.type
_entity_poly.pdbx_seq_one_letter_code
_entity_poly.pdbx_strand_id
1 'polypeptide(L)'
;MVDGFDLPRDPYKATHNLLLSHATAVKTYRDNYQSTQKGKIGMIMDINWYSPLDVTPKDVDAANRGWDFMLGWFLDPMVTGDYPISMKSIVRERLPEFSSDQAELVNGSYDYIGINYYTARYAQALPYSSNDVAISYDKDQYLNALSTADKVDISKPLDQEALQDEARIRYMKDHLYYLAKAIRDGANVHGYMVWSLMDNVEMDSGYTAGFGVHYVDHSNDFKRVPKKSAEWFKDFLTSSSRHTPQPRPLEEFAKAI
;
A
#
# COMPACT_ATOMS: atom_id res chain seq x y z
N MET A 1 15.63 20.06 9.87
CA MET A 1 16.74 19.13 9.61
C MET A 1 16.86 18.26 10.85
N VAL A 2 16.84 16.94 10.68
CA VAL A 2 17.29 16.01 11.73
C VAL A 2 18.80 15.95 11.57
N ASP A 3 19.56 16.32 12.60
CA ASP A 3 21.02 16.33 12.52
C ASP A 3 21.54 14.95 12.05
N GLY A 4 22.33 14.95 10.97
CA GLY A 4 22.94 13.74 10.41
C GLY A 4 22.11 12.96 9.39
N PHE A 5 20.90 13.39 9.03
CA PHE A 5 20.08 12.74 7.99
C PHE A 5 19.96 13.59 6.72
N ASP A 6 20.46 13.08 5.59
CA ASP A 6 20.39 13.71 4.27
C ASP A 6 19.09 13.30 3.57
N LEU A 7 18.01 14.07 3.79
CA LEU A 7 16.66 13.82 3.25
C LEU A 7 16.63 13.55 1.73
N PRO A 8 17.42 14.25 0.89
CA PRO A 8 17.57 13.94 -0.53
C PRO A 8 18.25 12.61 -0.88
N ARG A 9 19.00 11.95 0.02
CA ARG A 9 19.86 10.81 -0.34
C ARG A 9 19.61 9.55 0.50
N ASP A 10 19.49 9.72 1.80
CA ASP A 10 19.47 8.59 2.73
C ASP A 10 18.24 7.68 2.56
N PRO A 11 17.03 8.17 2.21
CA PRO A 11 15.92 7.29 1.84
C PRO A 11 16.24 6.36 0.65
N TYR A 12 16.93 6.84 -0.39
CA TYR A 12 17.34 6.02 -1.53
C TYR A 12 18.36 4.95 -1.15
N LYS A 13 19.34 5.29 -0.31
CA LYS A 13 20.29 4.32 0.24
C LYS A 13 19.61 3.28 1.12
N ALA A 14 18.68 3.71 1.97
CA ALA A 14 17.92 2.83 2.85
C ALA A 14 17.10 1.82 2.03
N THR A 15 16.36 2.29 1.01
CA THR A 15 15.60 1.41 0.12
C THR A 15 16.50 0.47 -0.68
N HIS A 16 17.64 0.93 -1.18
CA HIS A 16 18.59 0.08 -1.90
C HIS A 16 19.11 -1.07 -1.02
N ASN A 17 19.53 -0.76 0.21
CA ASN A 17 19.98 -1.79 1.15
C ASN A 17 18.84 -2.73 1.58
N LEU A 18 17.61 -2.23 1.71
CA LEU A 18 16.43 -3.05 2.00
C LEU A 18 16.18 -4.07 0.87
N LEU A 19 16.23 -3.64 -0.39
CA LEU A 19 16.05 -4.52 -1.55
C LEU A 19 17.14 -5.61 -1.62
N LEU A 20 18.41 -5.25 -1.41
CA LEU A 20 19.50 -6.22 -1.36
C LEU A 20 19.34 -7.21 -0.19
N SER A 21 18.94 -6.72 0.98
CA SER A 21 18.70 -7.55 2.16
C SER A 21 17.55 -8.52 1.94
N HIS A 22 16.45 -8.04 1.36
CA HIS A 22 15.30 -8.84 0.96
C HIS A 22 15.70 -9.93 -0.03
N ALA A 23 16.38 -9.56 -1.11
CA ALA A 23 16.79 -10.53 -2.14
C ALA A 23 17.77 -11.58 -1.61
N THR A 24 18.69 -11.18 -0.73
CA THR A 24 19.58 -12.11 -0.01
C THR A 24 18.79 -13.08 0.88
N ALA A 25 17.78 -12.59 1.59
CA ALA A 25 16.90 -13.44 2.41
C ALA A 25 16.08 -14.41 1.55
N VAL A 26 15.57 -13.97 0.40
CA VAL A 26 14.86 -14.82 -0.56
C VAL A 26 15.76 -15.91 -1.11
N LYS A 27 16.97 -15.56 -1.55
CA LYS A 27 17.96 -16.54 -2.00
C LYS A 27 18.27 -17.56 -0.90
N THR A 28 18.52 -17.09 0.32
CA THR A 28 18.80 -17.94 1.48
C THR A 28 17.63 -18.88 1.79
N TYR A 29 16.39 -18.37 1.70
CA TYR A 29 15.17 -19.17 1.88
C TYR A 29 15.07 -20.29 0.84
N ARG A 30 15.23 -19.94 -0.44
CA ARG A 30 15.15 -20.86 -1.58
C ARG A 30 16.21 -21.96 -1.49
N ASP A 31 17.46 -21.58 -1.22
CA ASP A 31 18.60 -22.50 -1.21
C ASP A 31 18.53 -23.50 -0.04
N ASN A 32 18.10 -23.05 1.14
CA ASN A 32 18.26 -23.83 2.37
C ASN A 32 16.95 -24.39 2.95
N TYR A 33 15.81 -23.77 2.66
CA TYR A 33 14.56 -24.02 3.41
C TYR A 33 13.36 -24.35 2.53
N GLN A 34 13.25 -23.77 1.33
CA GLN A 34 12.04 -23.91 0.52
C GLN A 34 11.79 -25.36 0.07
N SER A 35 12.85 -26.13 -0.18
CA SER A 35 12.74 -27.53 -0.60
C SER A 35 12.10 -28.41 0.49
N THR A 36 12.23 -28.07 1.77
CA THR A 36 11.68 -28.83 2.90
C THR A 36 10.37 -28.23 3.42
N GLN A 37 10.33 -26.90 3.58
CA GLN A 37 9.17 -26.20 4.16
C GLN A 37 8.05 -25.95 3.15
N LYS A 38 8.36 -25.89 1.85
CA LYS A 38 7.40 -25.62 0.76
C LYS A 38 6.66 -24.29 0.87
N GLY A 39 7.16 -23.34 1.67
CA GLY A 39 6.59 -22.01 1.82
C GLY A 39 6.90 -21.09 0.64
N LYS A 40 6.25 -19.93 0.66
CA LYS A 40 6.46 -18.84 -0.30
C LYS A 40 7.01 -17.62 0.43
N ILE A 41 7.85 -16.86 -0.23
CA ILE A 41 8.44 -15.62 0.31
C ILE A 41 8.18 -14.46 -0.63
N GLY A 42 7.94 -13.27 -0.09
CA GLY A 42 7.59 -12.09 -0.87
C GLY A 42 7.77 -10.80 -0.06
N MET A 43 7.40 -9.68 -0.66
CA MET A 43 7.39 -8.37 -0.01
C MET A 43 5.98 -7.79 -0.02
N ILE A 44 5.62 -7.08 1.05
CA ILE A 44 4.38 -6.32 1.16
C ILE A 44 4.72 -4.85 0.96
N MET A 45 4.06 -4.19 0.00
CA MET A 45 4.29 -2.79 -0.35
C MET A 45 3.08 -1.94 0.01
N ASP A 46 3.33 -0.80 0.63
CA ASP A 46 2.34 0.27 0.80
C ASP A 46 2.11 0.98 -0.54
N ILE A 47 0.85 1.22 -0.87
CA ILE A 47 0.51 1.93 -2.10
C ILE A 47 -0.63 2.94 -1.89
N ASN A 48 -0.55 4.02 -2.65
CA ASN A 48 -1.68 4.85 -3.01
C ASN A 48 -1.92 4.71 -4.52
N TRP A 49 -3.18 4.59 -4.94
CA TRP A 49 -3.48 4.72 -6.36
C TRP A 49 -3.42 6.19 -6.78
N TYR A 50 -2.68 6.53 -7.82
CA TYR A 50 -2.65 7.89 -8.39
C TYR A 50 -3.48 7.94 -9.67
N SER A 51 -4.44 8.86 -9.69
CA SER A 51 -5.17 9.28 -10.89
C SER A 51 -4.78 10.70 -11.26
N PRO A 52 -4.70 11.09 -12.53
CA PRO A 52 -4.43 12.47 -12.90
C PRO A 52 -5.57 13.39 -12.44
N LEU A 53 -5.26 14.60 -11.94
CA LEU A 53 -6.27 15.59 -11.54
C LEU A 53 -7.13 15.99 -12.75
N ASP A 54 -6.48 16.41 -13.82
CA ASP A 54 -7.10 16.67 -15.12
C ASP A 54 -6.55 15.72 -16.19
N VAL A 55 -7.31 15.46 -17.25
CA VAL A 55 -6.87 14.61 -18.38
C VAL A 55 -5.94 15.40 -19.32
N THR A 56 -4.87 15.95 -18.76
CA THR A 56 -3.80 16.65 -19.48
C THR A 56 -2.54 15.77 -19.53
N PRO A 57 -1.69 15.89 -20.57
CA PRO A 57 -0.46 15.11 -20.64
C PRO A 57 0.45 15.26 -19.41
N LYS A 58 0.47 16.46 -18.80
CA LYS A 58 1.30 16.75 -17.63
C LYS A 58 0.80 16.02 -16.38
N ASP A 59 -0.50 16.03 -16.13
CA ASP A 59 -1.07 15.36 -14.96
C ASP A 59 -1.08 13.84 -15.11
N VAL A 60 -1.24 13.32 -16.34
CA VAL A 60 -1.07 11.89 -16.63
C VAL A 60 0.37 11.45 -16.34
N ASP A 61 1.35 12.20 -16.81
CA ASP A 61 2.76 11.98 -16.52
C ASP A 61 3.08 12.09 -15.02
N ALA A 62 2.49 13.07 -14.33
CA ALA A 62 2.59 13.19 -12.87
C ALA A 62 1.99 11.98 -12.13
N ALA A 63 0.83 11.47 -12.57
CA ALA A 63 0.23 10.26 -12.00
C ALA A 63 1.15 9.05 -12.18
N ASN A 64 1.74 8.88 -13.37
CA ASN A 64 2.72 7.80 -13.63
C ASN A 64 3.96 7.93 -12.74
N ARG A 65 4.50 9.15 -12.55
CA ARG A 65 5.59 9.35 -11.57
C ARG A 65 5.18 9.01 -10.15
N GLY A 66 3.95 9.33 -9.74
CA GLY A 66 3.42 8.91 -8.44
C GLY A 66 3.44 7.39 -8.27
N TRP A 67 3.08 6.65 -9.33
CA TRP A 67 3.21 5.19 -9.36
C TRP A 67 4.65 4.71 -9.25
N ASP A 68 5.55 5.29 -10.03
CA ASP A 68 6.96 4.89 -10.04
C ASP A 68 7.63 5.15 -8.68
N PHE A 69 7.34 6.29 -8.05
CA PHE A 69 7.93 6.65 -6.75
C PHE A 69 7.23 5.98 -5.54
N MET A 70 6.06 5.35 -5.72
CA MET A 70 5.35 4.64 -4.64
C MET A 70 5.52 3.12 -4.75
N LEU A 71 5.13 2.53 -5.90
CA LEU A 71 5.20 1.09 -6.14
C LEU A 71 6.46 0.71 -6.93
N GLY A 72 6.75 1.42 -8.03
CA GLY A 72 7.85 1.09 -8.94
C GLY A 72 9.22 1.08 -8.24
N TRP A 73 9.43 1.97 -7.27
CA TRP A 73 10.68 2.08 -6.50
C TRP A 73 11.10 0.76 -5.85
N PHE A 74 10.13 -0.06 -5.44
CA PHE A 74 10.39 -1.37 -4.84
C PHE A 74 10.13 -2.52 -5.83
N LEU A 75 9.03 -2.45 -6.58
CA LEU A 75 8.59 -3.55 -7.43
C LEU A 75 9.44 -3.71 -8.69
N ASP A 76 9.81 -2.63 -9.38
CA ASP A 76 10.56 -2.72 -10.64
C ASP A 76 11.93 -3.39 -10.45
N PRO A 77 12.73 -3.09 -9.39
CA PRO A 77 13.95 -3.83 -9.12
C PRO A 77 13.70 -5.33 -8.96
N MET A 78 12.62 -5.70 -8.28
CA MET A 78 12.25 -7.10 -8.07
C MET A 78 11.81 -7.80 -9.36
N VAL A 79 11.27 -7.07 -10.34
CA VAL A 79 10.76 -7.63 -11.61
C VAL A 79 11.78 -7.57 -12.75
N THR A 80 12.66 -6.57 -12.73
CA THR A 80 13.52 -6.23 -13.87
C THR A 80 15.01 -6.21 -13.53
N GLY A 81 15.36 -6.10 -12.24
CA GLY A 81 16.74 -5.91 -11.79
C GLY A 81 17.20 -4.46 -11.72
N ASP A 82 16.35 -3.47 -12.03
CA ASP A 82 16.70 -2.06 -12.07
C ASP A 82 15.54 -1.15 -11.59
N TYR A 83 15.84 0.10 -11.27
CA TYR A 83 14.85 1.09 -10.86
C TYR A 83 14.06 1.69 -12.04
N PRO A 84 12.87 2.27 -11.82
CA PRO A 84 12.10 2.93 -12.87
C PRO A 84 12.89 4.03 -13.58
N ILE A 85 12.70 4.14 -14.91
CA ILE A 85 13.42 5.12 -15.75
C ILE A 85 13.15 6.57 -15.30
N SER A 86 11.93 6.87 -14.87
CA SER A 86 11.56 8.19 -14.36
C SER A 86 12.38 8.56 -13.12
N MET A 87 12.52 7.63 -12.17
CA MET A 87 13.34 7.81 -10.97
C MET A 87 14.81 8.00 -11.32
N LYS A 88 15.38 7.18 -12.20
CA LYS A 88 16.77 7.32 -12.63
C LYS A 88 17.04 8.69 -13.26
N SER A 89 16.11 9.16 -14.10
CA SER A 89 16.23 10.45 -14.80
C SER A 89 16.14 11.66 -13.85
N ILE A 90 15.31 11.55 -12.80
CA ILE A 90 15.03 12.64 -11.86
C ILE A 90 16.03 12.65 -10.70
N VAL A 91 16.25 11.50 -10.07
CA VAL A 91 17.03 11.36 -8.82
C VAL A 91 18.53 11.30 -9.10
N ARG A 92 18.92 10.72 -10.25
CA ARG A 92 20.30 10.70 -10.78
C ARG A 92 21.30 10.14 -9.77
N GLU A 93 22.40 10.85 -9.49
CA GLU A 93 23.50 10.41 -8.64
C GLU A 93 23.11 10.16 -7.18
N ARG A 94 21.91 10.59 -6.75
CA ARG A 94 21.37 10.29 -5.42
C ARG A 94 20.74 8.90 -5.34
N LEU A 95 20.36 8.31 -6.48
CA LEU A 95 19.82 6.96 -6.56
C LEU A 95 20.99 5.97 -6.72
N PRO A 96 21.22 5.05 -5.78
CA PRO A 96 22.26 4.04 -5.94
C PRO A 96 22.00 3.15 -7.16
N GLU A 97 23.07 2.67 -7.79
CA GLU A 97 22.98 1.73 -8.91
C GLU A 97 23.25 0.30 -8.42
N PHE A 98 22.53 -0.66 -8.98
CA PHE A 98 22.84 -2.08 -8.78
C PHE A 98 24.03 -2.46 -9.66
N SER A 99 25.02 -3.17 -9.09
CA SER A 99 25.98 -3.92 -9.90
C SER A 99 25.27 -5.04 -10.67
N SER A 100 25.93 -5.65 -11.66
CA SER A 100 25.35 -6.78 -12.41
C SER A 100 24.93 -7.93 -11.50
N ASP A 101 25.77 -8.30 -10.52
CA ASP A 101 25.45 -9.37 -9.56
C ASP A 101 24.28 -8.99 -8.65
N GLN A 102 24.17 -7.72 -8.27
CA GLN A 102 23.05 -7.24 -7.47
C GLN A 102 21.75 -7.22 -8.26
N ALA A 103 21.79 -6.77 -9.51
CA ALA A 103 20.63 -6.76 -10.42
C ALA A 103 20.10 -8.18 -10.65
N GLU A 104 20.99 -9.15 -10.85
CA GLU A 104 20.62 -10.57 -10.95
C GLU A 104 20.03 -11.10 -9.64
N LEU A 105 20.59 -10.70 -8.49
CA LEU A 105 20.10 -11.13 -7.18
C LEU A 105 18.68 -10.62 -6.88
N VAL A 106 18.38 -9.36 -7.18
CA VAL A 106 17.06 -8.76 -6.89
C VAL A 106 15.99 -9.16 -7.91
N ASN A 107 16.36 -9.41 -9.16
CA ASN A 107 15.41 -9.83 -10.18
C ASN A 107 14.80 -11.21 -9.85
N GLY A 108 13.47 -11.26 -9.78
CA GLY A 108 12.71 -12.46 -9.45
C GLY A 108 12.77 -12.84 -7.96
N SER A 109 13.18 -11.92 -7.08
CA SER A 109 13.26 -12.18 -5.63
C SER A 109 11.91 -12.15 -4.92
N TYR A 110 10.90 -12.86 -5.45
CA TYR A 110 9.58 -13.03 -4.84
C TYR A 110 8.84 -14.25 -5.40
N ASP A 111 7.96 -14.83 -4.59
CA ASP A 111 6.98 -15.84 -4.98
C ASP A 111 5.54 -15.28 -4.96
N TYR A 112 5.33 -14.18 -4.22
CA TYR A 112 4.11 -13.39 -4.18
C TYR A 112 4.42 -11.93 -3.89
N ILE A 113 3.46 -11.06 -4.22
CA ILE A 113 3.48 -9.65 -3.87
C ILE A 113 2.29 -9.36 -2.96
N GLY A 114 2.55 -8.74 -1.81
CA GLY A 114 1.52 -8.19 -0.93
C GLY A 114 1.29 -6.72 -1.21
N ILE A 115 0.04 -6.27 -1.12
CA ILE A 115 -0.36 -4.90 -1.35
C ILE A 115 -1.11 -4.40 -0.12
N ASN A 116 -0.55 -3.38 0.54
CA ASN A 116 -1.24 -2.60 1.55
C ASN A 116 -1.90 -1.41 0.85
N TYR A 117 -3.21 -1.51 0.62
CA TYR A 117 -3.98 -0.47 -0.08
C TYR A 117 -5.05 0.12 0.84
N TYR A 118 -5.02 1.45 0.95
CA TYR A 118 -5.99 2.19 1.77
C TYR A 118 -6.80 3.23 1.03
N THR A 119 -6.21 3.85 -0.01
CA THR A 119 -6.77 5.07 -0.57
C THR A 119 -6.12 5.43 -1.92
N ALA A 120 -6.75 6.39 -2.60
CA ALA A 120 -6.30 6.95 -3.86
C ALA A 120 -6.05 8.46 -3.74
N ARG A 121 -5.30 9.02 -4.67
CA ARG A 121 -4.94 10.44 -4.76
C ARG A 121 -5.10 10.93 -6.18
N TYR A 122 -5.45 12.20 -6.32
CA TYR A 122 -5.28 12.92 -7.58
C TYR A 122 -3.86 13.48 -7.66
N ALA A 123 -3.20 13.30 -8.79
CA ALA A 123 -1.89 13.86 -9.08
C ALA A 123 -2.04 15.10 -9.95
N GLN A 124 -1.61 16.23 -9.42
CA GLN A 124 -1.44 17.46 -10.18
C GLN A 124 0.04 17.68 -10.44
N ALA A 125 0.42 17.92 -11.69
CA ALA A 125 1.82 18.13 -12.06
C ALA A 125 2.39 19.40 -11.41
N LEU A 126 3.59 19.26 -10.84
CA LEU A 126 4.40 20.41 -10.46
C LEU A 126 5.44 20.70 -11.57
N PRO A 127 5.86 21.97 -11.72
CA PRO A 127 6.97 22.31 -12.60
C PRO A 127 8.22 21.52 -12.21
N TYR A 128 8.92 21.00 -13.22
CA TYR A 128 10.18 20.27 -13.07
C TYR A 128 11.27 21.00 -13.84
N SER A 129 12.40 21.27 -13.19
CA SER A 129 13.63 21.73 -13.84
C SER A 129 14.80 20.81 -13.49
N SER A 130 15.65 20.53 -14.49
CA SER A 130 16.85 19.71 -14.32
C SER A 130 17.88 20.30 -13.35
N ASN A 131 17.72 21.59 -13.00
CA ASN A 131 18.58 22.36 -12.12
C ASN A 131 17.97 22.59 -10.73
N ASP A 132 16.80 22.00 -10.45
CA ASP A 132 16.18 22.14 -9.14
C ASP A 132 17.08 21.52 -8.05
N VAL A 133 17.20 22.23 -6.94
CA VAL A 133 17.94 21.73 -5.77
C VAL A 133 17.09 20.66 -5.09
N ALA A 134 17.65 19.47 -4.91
CA ALA A 134 16.96 18.38 -4.21
C ALA A 134 16.73 18.77 -2.74
N ILE A 135 15.45 18.85 -2.35
CA ILE A 135 15.03 19.22 -0.98
C ILE A 135 14.81 17.97 -0.13
N SER A 136 14.11 16.99 -0.69
CA SER A 136 13.75 15.73 -0.02
C SER A 136 13.19 14.74 -1.04
N TYR A 137 13.30 13.44 -0.73
CA TYR A 137 12.83 12.36 -1.62
C TYR A 137 11.33 12.46 -1.98
N ASP A 138 10.48 12.97 -1.09
CA ASP A 138 9.03 13.12 -1.31
C ASP A 138 8.67 14.22 -2.32
N LYS A 139 9.63 15.06 -2.70
CA LYS A 139 9.47 16.10 -3.74
C LYS A 139 9.95 15.66 -5.11
N ASP A 140 10.74 14.59 -5.19
CA ASP A 140 11.32 14.10 -6.45
C ASP A 140 10.29 13.51 -7.42
N GLN A 141 9.07 13.22 -6.96
CA GLN A 141 7.97 12.84 -7.84
C GLN A 141 7.38 14.03 -8.64
N TYR A 142 7.71 15.29 -8.30
CA TYR A 142 7.21 16.51 -8.95
C TYR A 142 5.70 16.49 -9.20
N LEU A 143 4.94 16.19 -8.15
CA LEU A 143 3.49 16.22 -8.15
C LEU A 143 2.94 16.72 -6.82
N ASN A 144 1.75 17.29 -6.86
CA ASN A 144 0.93 17.57 -5.70
C ASN A 144 -0.12 16.45 -5.57
N ALA A 145 -0.05 15.69 -4.47
CA ALA A 145 -0.91 14.55 -4.20
C ALA A 145 -2.18 15.00 -3.46
N LEU A 146 -3.24 15.24 -4.19
CA LEU A 146 -4.51 15.72 -3.67
C LEU A 146 -5.37 14.55 -3.17
N SER A 147 -6.00 14.75 -2.03
CA SER A 147 -6.93 13.77 -1.45
C SER A 147 -8.24 13.71 -2.24
N THR A 148 -8.85 12.54 -2.31
CA THR A 148 -10.25 12.43 -2.72
C THR A 148 -11.14 13.06 -1.65
N ALA A 149 -12.24 13.71 -2.06
CA ALA A 149 -13.18 14.34 -1.13
C ALA A 149 -13.87 13.31 -0.21
N ASP A 150 -14.04 12.07 -0.69
CA ASP A 150 -14.73 10.99 0.01
C ASP A 150 -13.78 10.13 0.86
N LYS A 151 -12.96 10.76 1.71
CA LYS A 151 -12.20 9.99 2.70
C LYS A 151 -13.18 9.39 3.71
N VAL A 152 -13.40 8.08 3.62
CA VAL A 152 -14.06 7.33 4.69
C VAL A 152 -13.07 7.22 5.84
N ASP A 153 -13.26 8.05 6.86
CA ASP A 153 -12.52 7.90 8.12
C ASP A 153 -13.02 6.65 8.84
N ILE A 154 -12.19 5.61 8.79
CA ILE A 154 -12.45 4.34 9.50
C ILE A 154 -11.85 4.34 10.90
N SER A 155 -11.04 5.34 11.25
CA SER A 155 -10.49 5.45 12.60
C SER A 155 -11.60 5.85 13.56
N LYS A 156 -11.53 5.32 14.78
CA LYS A 156 -12.43 5.69 15.87
C LYS A 156 -11.63 6.07 17.10
N PRO A 157 -12.12 7.00 17.93
CA PRO A 157 -11.62 7.18 19.28
C PRO A 157 -11.65 5.83 20.02
N LEU A 158 -10.73 5.62 20.96
CA LEU A 158 -10.69 4.39 21.77
C LEU A 158 -11.70 4.43 22.92
N ASP A 159 -12.99 4.55 22.58
CA ASP A 159 -14.09 4.51 23.54
C ASP A 159 -15.19 3.54 23.09
N GLN A 160 -16.30 3.51 23.82
CA GLN A 160 -17.39 2.57 23.56
C GLN A 160 -18.13 2.86 22.24
N GLU A 161 -18.00 4.06 21.67
CA GLU A 161 -18.52 4.38 20.33
C GLU A 161 -17.73 3.64 19.23
N ALA A 162 -16.47 3.26 19.51
CA ALA A 162 -15.65 2.46 18.59
C ALA A 162 -16.27 1.11 18.25
N LEU A 163 -17.14 0.57 19.11
CA LEU A 163 -17.86 -0.69 18.85
C LEU A 163 -18.82 -0.56 17.65
N GLN A 164 -19.27 0.66 17.33
CA GLN A 164 -20.21 0.96 16.27
C GLN A 164 -19.49 1.49 15.01
N ASP A 165 -18.74 0.62 14.34
CA ASP A 165 -17.84 0.96 13.24
C ASP A 165 -18.40 0.63 11.83
N GLU A 166 -19.66 1.01 11.57
CA GLU A 166 -20.34 0.77 10.29
C GLU A 166 -19.60 1.33 9.06
N ALA A 167 -18.81 2.41 9.25
CA ALA A 167 -17.93 2.94 8.21
C ALA A 167 -16.86 1.93 7.78
N ARG A 168 -16.27 1.19 8.73
CA ARG A 168 -15.30 0.12 8.46
C ARG A 168 -15.97 -1.04 7.71
N ILE A 169 -17.20 -1.41 8.08
CA ILE A 169 -17.95 -2.45 7.36
C ILE A 169 -18.17 -2.05 5.90
N ARG A 170 -18.62 -0.81 5.64
CA ARG A 170 -18.79 -0.31 4.26
C ARG A 170 -17.48 -0.31 3.49
N TYR A 171 -16.43 0.23 4.10
CA TYR A 171 -15.08 0.24 3.53
C TYR A 171 -14.59 -1.17 3.14
N MET A 172 -14.71 -2.15 4.04
CA MET A 172 -14.31 -3.54 3.78
C MET A 172 -15.15 -4.19 2.67
N LYS A 173 -16.47 -3.96 2.67
CA LYS A 173 -17.38 -4.46 1.61
C LYS A 173 -16.99 -3.93 0.24
N ASP A 174 -16.73 -2.64 0.13
CA ASP A 174 -16.37 -2.01 -1.14
C ASP A 174 -15.03 -2.54 -1.65
N HIS A 175 -14.03 -2.68 -0.77
CA HIS A 175 -12.73 -3.28 -1.13
C HIS A 175 -12.87 -4.73 -1.60
N LEU A 176 -13.62 -5.56 -0.88
CA LEU A 176 -13.88 -6.95 -1.27
C LEU A 176 -14.66 -7.05 -2.59
N TYR A 177 -15.58 -6.13 -2.85
CA TYR A 177 -16.30 -6.05 -4.12
C TYR A 177 -15.36 -5.77 -5.28
N TYR A 178 -14.52 -4.74 -5.18
CA TYR A 178 -13.55 -4.40 -6.23
C TYR A 178 -12.46 -5.45 -6.38
N LEU A 179 -12.05 -6.12 -5.29
CA LEU A 179 -11.15 -7.26 -5.34
C LEU A 179 -11.76 -8.43 -6.12
N ALA A 180 -13.04 -8.75 -5.86
CA ALA A 180 -13.76 -9.77 -6.60
C ALA A 180 -13.92 -9.39 -8.08
N LYS A 181 -14.13 -8.10 -8.38
CA LYS A 181 -14.15 -7.60 -9.77
C LYS A 181 -12.78 -7.81 -10.43
N ALA A 182 -11.69 -7.39 -9.80
CA ALA A 182 -10.34 -7.56 -10.33
C ALA A 182 -10.02 -9.04 -10.61
N ILE A 183 -10.41 -9.95 -9.71
CA ILE A 183 -10.25 -11.40 -9.92
C ILE A 183 -11.04 -11.87 -11.16
N ARG A 184 -12.28 -11.42 -11.33
CA ARG A 184 -13.09 -11.75 -12.53
C ARG A 184 -12.48 -11.17 -13.82
N ASP A 185 -11.82 -10.02 -13.72
CA ASP A 185 -11.12 -9.37 -14.82
C ASP A 185 -9.73 -10.00 -15.08
N GLY A 186 -9.34 -11.04 -14.34
CA GLY A 186 -8.15 -11.86 -14.58
C GLY A 186 -6.98 -11.63 -13.60
N ALA A 187 -7.14 -10.76 -12.60
CA ALA A 187 -6.09 -10.53 -11.60
C ALA A 187 -5.87 -11.78 -10.73
N ASN A 188 -4.61 -12.17 -10.56
CA ASN A 188 -4.21 -13.35 -9.77
C ASN A 188 -4.12 -13.04 -8.27
N VAL A 189 -5.27 -12.86 -7.61
CA VAL A 189 -5.34 -12.54 -6.17
C VAL A 189 -5.64 -13.80 -5.35
N HIS A 190 -4.86 -14.03 -4.29
CA HIS A 190 -4.94 -15.24 -3.46
C HIS A 190 -5.53 -15.01 -2.07
N GLY A 191 -5.69 -13.75 -1.64
CA GLY A 191 -6.20 -13.47 -0.30
C GLY A 191 -6.46 -11.99 -0.05
N TYR A 192 -7.14 -11.74 1.07
CA TYR A 192 -7.41 -10.42 1.62
C TYR A 192 -7.19 -10.47 3.13
N MET A 193 -6.43 -9.51 3.66
CA MET A 193 -6.13 -9.39 5.08
C MET A 193 -6.57 -8.02 5.57
N VAL A 194 -7.34 -7.99 6.66
CA VAL A 194 -7.84 -6.75 7.24
C VAL A 194 -6.78 -6.16 8.17
N TRP A 195 -6.36 -4.92 7.88
CA TRP A 195 -5.75 -4.08 8.90
C TRP A 195 -6.86 -3.39 9.72
N SER A 196 -6.97 -3.61 11.03
CA SER A 196 -6.15 -4.50 11.86
C SER A 196 -7.00 -5.48 12.67
N LEU A 197 -6.36 -6.54 13.18
CA LEU A 197 -7.03 -7.52 14.02
C LEU A 197 -7.61 -6.88 15.30
N MET A 198 -6.84 -5.97 15.91
CA MET A 198 -7.19 -5.27 17.14
C MET A 198 -6.57 -3.87 17.16
N ASP A 199 -7.15 -2.97 17.94
CA ASP A 199 -6.58 -1.63 18.15
C ASP A 199 -5.15 -1.75 18.66
N ASN A 200 -4.27 -0.93 18.10
CA ASN A 200 -2.82 -0.97 18.32
C ASN A 200 -2.24 0.47 18.26
N VAL A 201 -0.92 0.60 18.35
CA VAL A 201 -0.24 1.91 18.28
C VAL A 201 -0.07 2.32 16.82
N GLU A 202 -0.76 3.39 16.42
CA GLU A 202 -0.76 3.87 15.03
C GLU A 202 0.31 4.93 14.79
N MET A 203 1.57 4.52 14.93
CA MET A 203 2.75 5.35 14.67
C MET A 203 2.64 6.74 15.35
N ASP A 204 2.75 7.82 14.58
CA ASP A 204 2.68 9.21 15.05
C ASP A 204 1.35 9.57 15.71
N SER A 205 0.28 8.82 15.44
CA SER A 205 -1.04 9.02 16.07
C SER A 205 -1.17 8.34 17.43
N GLY A 206 -0.20 7.52 17.83
CA GLY A 206 -0.21 6.82 19.11
C GLY A 206 -1.49 6.00 19.30
N TYR A 207 -2.18 6.21 20.43
CA TYR A 207 -3.44 5.54 20.79
C TYR A 207 -4.68 6.38 20.48
N THR A 208 -4.60 7.32 19.54
CA THR A 208 -5.74 8.20 19.20
C THR A 208 -6.60 7.67 18.05
N ALA A 209 -6.10 6.69 17.28
CA ALA A 209 -6.80 6.12 16.14
C ALA A 209 -6.95 4.59 16.28
N GLY A 210 -8.18 4.10 16.46
CA GLY A 210 -8.46 2.67 16.52
C GLY A 210 -8.81 2.07 15.16
N PHE A 211 -7.88 1.32 14.55
CA PHE A 211 -8.08 0.62 13.28
C PHE A 211 -8.56 -0.83 13.40
N GLY A 212 -8.54 -1.39 14.61
CA GLY A 212 -8.84 -2.79 14.84
C GLY A 212 -10.30 -3.13 14.58
N VAL A 213 -10.56 -4.35 14.12
CA VAL A 213 -11.91 -4.95 14.19
C VAL A 213 -12.27 -5.38 15.62
N HIS A 214 -11.28 -5.45 16.52
CA HIS A 214 -11.50 -5.58 17.97
C HIS A 214 -11.04 -4.32 18.69
N TYR A 215 -11.90 -3.81 19.56
CA TYR A 215 -11.57 -2.78 20.53
C TYR A 215 -10.66 -3.35 21.62
N VAL A 216 -9.67 -2.56 22.06
CA VAL A 216 -8.80 -2.91 23.19
C VAL A 216 -9.07 -1.97 24.36
N ASP A 217 -9.64 -2.51 25.44
CA ASP A 217 -9.98 -1.75 26.64
C ASP A 217 -8.74 -1.55 27.54
N HIS A 218 -8.06 -0.42 27.35
CA HIS A 218 -6.86 -0.06 28.10
C HIS A 218 -7.15 0.16 29.60
N SER A 219 -8.41 0.38 29.99
CA SER A 219 -8.81 0.56 31.39
C SER A 219 -9.13 -0.75 32.10
N ASN A 220 -9.24 -1.85 31.35
CA ASN A 220 -9.72 -3.13 31.83
C ASN A 220 -8.82 -4.27 31.33
N ASP A 221 -7.56 -4.25 31.77
CA ASP A 221 -6.55 -5.29 31.50
C ASP A 221 -6.42 -5.63 29.99
N PHE A 222 -6.52 -4.61 29.13
CA PHE A 222 -6.46 -4.74 27.68
C PHE A 222 -7.49 -5.75 27.13
N LYS A 223 -8.67 -5.87 27.74
CA LYS A 223 -9.71 -6.78 27.26
C LYS A 223 -10.06 -6.49 25.80
N ARG A 224 -10.14 -7.55 24.97
CA ARG A 224 -10.54 -7.46 23.57
C ARG A 224 -12.06 -7.59 23.46
N VAL A 225 -12.69 -6.64 22.79
CA VAL A 225 -14.13 -6.63 22.53
C VAL A 225 -14.36 -6.56 21.03
N PRO A 226 -15.09 -7.52 20.42
CA PRO A 226 -15.38 -7.46 18.99
C PRO A 226 -16.23 -6.22 18.68
N LYS A 227 -15.82 -5.46 17.65
CA LYS A 227 -16.64 -4.39 17.07
C LYS A 227 -17.64 -5.01 16.10
N LYS A 228 -18.62 -4.24 15.64
CA LYS A 228 -19.58 -4.69 14.62
C LYS A 228 -18.89 -5.21 13.36
N SER A 229 -17.78 -4.61 12.93
CA SER A 229 -17.00 -5.10 11.79
C SER A 229 -16.44 -6.51 11.99
N ALA A 230 -16.04 -6.90 13.20
CA ALA A 230 -15.60 -8.26 13.50
C ALA A 230 -16.75 -9.26 13.39
N GLU A 231 -17.92 -8.92 13.92
CA GLU A 231 -19.13 -9.74 13.81
C GLU A 231 -19.54 -9.92 12.35
N TRP A 232 -19.60 -8.82 11.59
CA TRP A 232 -19.90 -8.85 10.16
C TRP A 232 -18.90 -9.70 9.38
N PHE A 233 -17.60 -9.54 9.63
CA PHE A 233 -16.56 -10.25 8.88
C PHE A 233 -16.57 -11.76 9.21
N LYS A 234 -16.85 -12.13 10.46
CA LYS A 234 -17.10 -13.52 10.85
C LYS A 234 -18.28 -14.10 10.08
N ASP A 235 -19.41 -13.40 10.02
CA ASP A 235 -20.59 -13.87 9.29
C ASP A 235 -20.30 -13.98 7.79
N PHE A 236 -19.61 -13.01 7.19
CA PHE A 236 -19.17 -13.08 5.80
C PHE A 236 -18.32 -14.32 5.51
N LEU A 237 -17.35 -14.66 6.36
CA LEU A 237 -16.48 -15.83 6.18
C LEU A 237 -17.19 -17.17 6.41
N THR A 238 -18.18 -17.21 7.29
CA THR A 238 -18.88 -18.45 7.67
C THR A 238 -20.16 -18.70 6.88
N SER A 239 -20.70 -17.70 6.20
CA SER A 239 -21.99 -17.76 5.47
C SER A 239 -21.94 -18.51 4.13
N SER A 240 -21.05 -19.50 3.98
CA SER A 240 -20.88 -20.31 2.76
C SER A 240 -22.07 -21.24 2.41
N SER A 241 -23.28 -20.93 2.88
CA SER A 241 -24.52 -21.49 2.35
C SER A 241 -25.51 -20.37 2.03
N ARG A 242 -25.75 -20.16 0.73
CA ARG A 242 -26.87 -19.43 0.08
C ARG A 242 -26.61 -17.96 -0.31
N HIS A 243 -26.09 -17.77 -1.52
CA HIS A 243 -26.60 -16.86 -2.59
C HIS A 243 -25.43 -16.35 -3.44
N THR A 244 -25.44 -16.70 -4.73
CA THR A 244 -24.76 -15.94 -5.79
C THR A 244 -25.26 -14.50 -5.74
N PRO A 245 -24.41 -13.49 -5.45
CA PRO A 245 -24.83 -12.10 -5.56
C PRO A 245 -25.02 -11.79 -7.04
N GLN A 246 -26.24 -11.49 -7.45
CA GLN A 246 -26.46 -10.83 -8.73
C GLN A 246 -25.82 -9.42 -8.65
N PRO A 247 -25.00 -9.02 -9.63
CA PRO A 247 -24.43 -7.67 -9.65
C PRO A 247 -25.55 -6.64 -9.76
N ARG A 248 -25.50 -5.58 -8.95
CA ARG A 248 -26.35 -4.40 -9.17
C ARG A 248 -25.89 -3.71 -10.47
N PRO A 249 -26.81 -3.31 -11.37
CA PRO A 249 -26.45 -2.60 -12.59
C PRO A 249 -25.71 -1.29 -12.29
N LEU A 250 -24.71 -0.98 -13.13
CA LEU A 250 -23.84 0.21 -13.06
C LEU A 250 -24.60 1.56 -13.07
N GLU A 251 -25.87 1.58 -13.46
CA GLU A 251 -26.65 2.80 -13.69
C GLU A 251 -27.18 3.48 -12.41
N GLU A 252 -27.23 2.79 -11.27
CA GLU A 252 -27.79 3.36 -10.04
C GLU A 252 -26.81 4.25 -9.23
N PHE A 253 -25.50 4.25 -9.56
CA PHE A 253 -24.53 5.12 -8.89
C PHE A 253 -24.45 6.54 -9.47
N ALA A 254 -25.01 6.78 -10.67
CA ALA A 254 -24.96 8.09 -11.33
C ALA A 254 -26.09 9.06 -10.93
N LYS A 255 -26.90 8.73 -9.90
CA LYS A 255 -28.03 9.57 -9.44
C LYS A 255 -27.94 10.03 -7.99
N ALA A 256 -26.78 9.88 -7.35
CA ALA A 256 -26.50 10.45 -6.03
C ALA A 256 -25.26 11.36 -6.06
N ILE A 257 -25.08 12.08 -7.18
CA ILE A 257 -24.29 13.30 -7.31
C ILE A 257 -25.26 14.39 -7.78
#